data_AF-A0A257VCU7-F1
#
_entry.id   AF-A0A257VCU7-F1
#
_cell.length_a   1.000
_cell.length_b   1.000
_cell.length_c   1.000
_cell.angle_alpha   90.00
_cell.angle_beta   90.00
_cell.angle_gamma   90.00
#
_symmetry.space_group_name_H-M   'P 1'
#
loop_
_entity.id
_entity.type
_entity.pdbx_description
1 polymer ?
#
loop_
_entity_poly.entity_id
_entity_poly.type
_entity_poly.pdbx_seq_one_letter_code
_entity_poly.pdbx_strand_id
1 'polypeptide(L)'
;MLADKVDIEPAAATEVRREMASLGVEVAVIALKDIVLPGEIRNILNQVVAAEKQAQANLIRRREETAATRSLLNTAKLMEDNPTLIRLKELETLERLTEKVGTVNVHGGFDGLLSKLLPP
;
A
#
# COMPACT_ATOMS: atom_id res chain seq x y z
N MET A 1 2.70 -4.20 -18.88
CA MET A 1 2.25 -5.06 -19.99
C MET A 1 1.21 -4.29 -20.76
N LEU A 2 1.37 -4.13 -22.07
CA LEU A 2 0.36 -3.58 -22.97
C LEU A 2 -0.87 -4.48 -22.89
N ALA A 3 -1.84 -4.10 -22.06
CA ALA A 3 -3.06 -4.88 -21.82
C ALA A 3 -4.31 -4.14 -22.27
N ASP A 4 -4.17 -3.05 -23.02
CA ASP A 4 -5.28 -2.48 -23.76
C ASP A 4 -5.10 -2.91 -25.21
N LYS A 5 -5.83 -3.97 -25.57
CA LYS A 5 -6.17 -4.21 -26.97
C LYS A 5 -6.77 -2.91 -27.47
N VAL A 6 -6.04 -2.19 -28.32
CA VAL A 6 -6.61 -1.04 -29.01
C VAL A 6 -7.67 -1.61 -29.93
N ASP A 7 -8.93 -1.32 -29.62
CA ASP A 7 -10.04 -1.72 -30.44
C ASP A 7 -9.93 -1.05 -31.81
N ILE A 8 -10.17 -1.84 -32.87
CA ILE A 8 -10.21 -1.31 -34.22
C ILE A 8 -11.37 -0.33 -34.29
N GLU A 9 -11.11 0.84 -34.85
CA GLU A 9 -12.13 1.86 -35.04
C GLU A 9 -13.29 1.25 -35.88
N PRO A 10 -14.54 1.30 -35.40
CA PRO A 10 -15.65 0.56 -36.00
C PRO A 10 -15.94 0.98 -37.44
N ALA A 11 -15.59 2.22 -37.81
CA ALA A 11 -15.67 2.70 -39.20
C ALA A 11 -14.73 1.92 -40.13
N ALA A 12 -13.47 1.71 -39.72
CA ALA A 12 -12.49 0.96 -40.50
C ALA A 12 -12.89 -0.51 -40.64
N ALA A 13 -13.41 -1.12 -39.58
CA ALA A 13 -13.89 -2.50 -39.62
C ALA A 13 -15.09 -2.68 -40.56
N THR A 14 -15.97 -1.69 -40.65
CA THR A 14 -17.15 -1.71 -41.54
C THR A 14 -16.75 -1.61 -43.01
N GLU A 15 -15.79 -0.75 -43.32
CA GLU A 15 -15.26 -0.57 -44.67
C GLU A 15 -14.67 -1.88 -45.21
N VAL A 16 -13.79 -2.52 -44.43
CA VAL A 16 -13.15 -3.79 -44.80
C VAL A 16 -14.19 -4.90 -45.00
N ARG A 17 -15.21 -4.98 -44.13
CA ARG A 17 -16.29 -5.98 -44.29
C ARG A 17 -17.07 -5.77 -45.58
N ARG A 18 -17.35 -4.51 -45.95
CA ARG A 18 -18.08 -4.17 -47.18
C ARG A 18 -17.30 -4.56 -48.42
N GLU A 19 -16.00 -4.29 -48.44
CA GLU A 19 -15.13 -4.62 -49.57
C GLU A 19 -14.98 -6.14 -49.71
N MET A 20 -14.80 -6.86 -48.61
CA MET A 20 -14.70 -8.33 -48.61
C MET A 20 -16.03 -9.02 -48.98
N ALA A 21 -17.17 -8.44 -48.61
CA ALA A 21 -18.48 -8.94 -49.03
C ALA A 21 -18.67 -8.83 -50.55
N SER A 22 -18.10 -7.81 -51.20
CA SER A 22 -18.14 -7.68 -52.67
C SER A 22 -17.38 -8.81 -53.39
N LEU A 23 -16.45 -9.46 -52.67
CA LEU A 23 -15.67 -10.61 -53.11
C LEU A 23 -16.28 -11.96 -52.65
N GLY A 24 -17.44 -11.94 -51.98
CA GLY A 24 -18.11 -13.14 -51.44
C GLY A 24 -17.47 -13.70 -50.16
N VAL A 25 -16.64 -12.93 -49.46
CA VAL A 25 -15.94 -13.35 -48.25
C VAL A 25 -16.58 -12.74 -47.00
N GLU A 26 -16.95 -13.57 -46.04
CA GLU A 26 -17.45 -13.14 -44.73
C GLU A 26 -16.31 -13.02 -43.71
N VAL A 27 -16.07 -11.81 -43.22
CA VAL A 27 -15.04 -11.54 -42.20
C VAL A 27 -15.65 -11.67 -40.81
N ALA A 28 -15.30 -12.70 -40.03
CA ALA A 28 -15.86 -12.88 -38.70
C ALA A 28 -15.25 -11.91 -37.67
N VAL A 29 -13.93 -11.92 -37.51
CA VAL A 29 -13.19 -11.15 -36.50
C VAL A 29 -12.03 -10.42 -37.15
N ILE A 30 -11.90 -9.13 -36.88
CA ILE A 30 -10.73 -8.32 -37.25
C ILE A 30 -9.99 -8.03 -35.94
N ALA A 31 -8.70 -8.34 -35.90
CA ALA A 31 -7.86 -8.12 -34.73
C ALA A 31 -6.57 -7.43 -35.15
N LEU A 32 -6.19 -6.40 -34.38
CA LEU A 32 -4.97 -5.65 -34.60
C LEU A 32 -3.80 -6.43 -33.98
N LYS A 33 -2.90 -6.94 -34.82
CA LYS A 33 -1.79 -7.79 -34.37
C LYS A 33 -0.59 -6.98 -33.87
N ASP A 34 -0.21 -5.93 -34.60
CA ASP A 34 0.95 -5.10 -34.30
C ASP A 34 0.63 -3.62 -34.49
N ILE A 35 0.76 -2.82 -33.43
CA ILE A 35 0.76 -1.35 -33.50
C ILE A 35 2.18 -0.89 -33.25
N VAL A 36 2.80 -0.29 -34.27
CA VAL A 36 4.03 0.46 -34.09
C VAL A 36 3.65 1.83 -33.52
N LEU A 37 3.50 1.92 -32.18
CA LEU A 37 3.40 3.23 -31.54
C LEU A 37 4.71 4.00 -31.75
N PRO A 38 4.68 5.23 -32.30
CA PRO A 38 5.83 6.12 -32.32
C PRO A 38 6.39 6.27 -30.89
N GLY A 39 7.71 6.14 -30.73
CA GLY A 39 8.36 5.97 -29.43
C GLY A 39 8.03 7.05 -28.38
N GLU A 40 7.73 8.28 -28.81
CA GLU A 40 7.37 9.40 -27.92
C GLU A 40 6.06 9.16 -27.16
N ILE A 41 5.02 8.66 -27.82
CA ILE A 41 3.69 8.45 -27.20
C ILE A 41 3.77 7.34 -26.14
N ARG A 42 4.56 6.30 -26.39
CA ARG A 42 4.80 5.21 -25.42
C ARG A 42 5.47 5.73 -24.15
N ASN A 43 6.42 6.65 -24.29
CA ASN A 43 7.14 7.21 -23.15
C ASN A 43 6.22 8.07 -22.28
N ILE A 44 5.40 8.93 -22.89
CA ILE A 44 4.44 9.78 -22.18
C ILE A 44 3.40 8.93 -21.43
N LEU A 45 2.80 7.93 -22.10
CA LEU A 45 1.83 7.03 -21.48
C LEU A 45 2.44 6.28 -20.29
N ASN A 46 3.67 5.76 -20.44
CA ASN A 46 4.36 5.09 -19.34
C ASN A 46 4.63 6.02 -18.16
N GLN A 47 4.97 7.29 -18.41
CA GLN A 47 5.19 8.28 -17.35
C GLN A 47 3.92 8.58 -16.56
N VAL A 48 2.78 8.75 -17.24
CA VAL A 48 1.48 8.99 -16.59
C VAL A 48 1.08 7.79 -15.73
N VAL A 49 1.13 6.57 -16.29
CA VAL A 49 0.79 5.34 -15.57
C VAL A 49 1.72 5.13 -14.37
N ALA A 50 3.02 5.43 -14.51
CA ALA A 50 3.96 5.35 -13.41
C ALA A 50 3.65 6.38 -12.30
N ALA A 51 3.34 7.63 -12.68
CA ALA A 51 2.97 8.68 -11.74
C ALA A 51 1.67 8.35 -10.98
N GLU A 52 0.66 7.83 -11.67
CA GLU A 52 -0.60 7.39 -11.05
C GLU A 52 -0.37 6.27 -10.04
N LYS A 53 0.40 5.24 -10.41
CA LYS A 53 0.71 4.13 -9.50
C LYS A 53 1.52 4.59 -8.29
N GLN A 54 2.47 5.50 -8.49
CA GLN A 54 3.24 6.08 -7.38
C GLN A 54 2.35 6.90 -6.45
N ALA A 55 1.42 7.70 -7.00
CA ALA A 55 0.47 8.48 -6.22
C ALA A 55 -0.47 7.56 -5.41
N GLN A 56 -0.97 6.48 -6.01
CA GLN A 56 -1.77 5.46 -5.33
C GLN A 56 -1.00 4.81 -4.17
N ALA A 57 0.25 4.39 -4.39
CA ALA A 57 1.09 3.81 -3.36
C ALA A 57 1.33 4.79 -2.19
N ASN A 58 1.63 6.06 -2.50
CA ASN A 58 1.83 7.10 -1.49
C ASN A 58 0.56 7.40 -0.69
N LEU A 59 -0.62 7.24 -1.28
CA LEU A 59 -1.89 7.43 -0.59
C LEU A 59 -2.14 6.30 0.42
N ILE A 60 -1.91 5.05 0.02
CA ILE A 60 -2.02 3.87 0.90
C ILE A 60 -1.05 4.03 2.08
N ARG A 61 0.22 4.30 1.78
CA ARG A 61 1.25 4.48 2.80
C ARG A 61 0.90 5.58 3.81
N ARG A 62 0.47 6.75 3.34
CA ARG A 62 0.05 7.85 4.25
C ARG A 62 -1.15 7.47 5.10
N ARG A 63 -2.11 6.70 4.57
CA ARG A 63 -3.27 6.23 5.35
C ARG A 63 -2.83 5.26 6.44
N GLU A 64 -1.93 4.33 6.14
CA GLU A 64 -1.38 3.38 7.10
C GLU A 64 -0.58 4.08 8.20
N GLU A 65 0.32 5.01 7.84
CA GLU A 65 1.09 5.80 8.80
C GLU A 65 0.17 6.63 9.73
N THR A 66 -0.88 7.24 9.17
CA THR A 66 -1.86 8.00 9.95
C THR A 66 -2.68 7.09 10.88
N ALA A 67 -3.10 5.92 10.40
CA ALA A 67 -3.86 4.96 11.20
C ALA A 67 -3.02 4.41 12.37
N ALA A 68 -1.74 4.09 12.11
CA ALA A 68 -0.79 3.67 13.12
C ALA A 68 -0.58 4.77 14.17
N THR A 69 -0.33 6.01 13.74
CA THR A 69 -0.10 7.15 14.64
C THR A 69 -1.34 7.45 15.49
N ARG A 70 -2.55 7.42 14.91
CA ARG A 70 -3.80 7.59 15.65
C ARG A 70 -4.02 6.48 16.68
N SER A 71 -3.71 5.23 16.33
CA SER A 71 -3.84 4.11 17.26
C SER A 71 -2.86 4.24 18.43
N LEU A 72 -1.62 4.66 18.15
CA LEU A 72 -0.63 4.95 19.20
C LEU A 72 -1.09 6.10 20.10
N LEU A 73 -1.60 7.20 19.53
CA LEU A 73 -2.14 8.33 20.30
C LEU A 73 -3.31 7.90 21.19
N ASN A 74 -4.25 7.11 20.65
CA ASN A 74 -5.37 6.60 21.43
C ASN A 74 -4.91 5.66 22.56
N THR A 75 -3.88 4.85 22.30
CA THR A 75 -3.28 3.98 23.33
C THR A 75 -2.62 4.81 24.42
N ALA A 76 -1.88 5.86 24.06
CA ALA A 76 -1.25 6.77 25.02
C ALA A 76 -2.31 7.48 25.89
N LYS A 77 -3.40 7.96 25.29
CA LYS A 77 -4.52 8.55 26.05
C LYS A 77 -5.18 7.55 27.00
N LEU A 78 -5.44 6.33 26.53
CA LEU A 78 -6.02 5.27 27.36
C LEU A 78 -5.11 4.93 28.56
N MET A 79 -3.79 5.00 28.37
CA MET A 79 -2.82 4.82 29.44
C MET A 79 -2.85 5.99 30.43
N GLU A 80 -2.87 7.24 29.95
CA GLU A 80 -2.95 8.44 30.80
C GLU A 80 -4.24 8.46 31.65
N ASP A 81 -5.38 8.11 31.06
CA ASP A 81 -6.68 8.14 31.72
C ASP A 81 -6.88 6.98 32.72
N ASN A 82 -6.09 5.90 32.65
CA ASN A 82 -6.25 4.72 33.51
C ASN A 82 -4.94 4.28 34.17
N PRO A 83 -4.69 4.68 35.43
CA PRO A 83 -3.46 4.33 36.15
C PRO A 83 -3.27 2.82 36.35
N THR A 84 -4.34 2.03 36.32
CA THR A 84 -4.27 0.56 36.41
C THR A 84 -3.66 -0.06 35.16
N LEU A 85 -3.91 0.51 33.97
CA LEU A 85 -3.34 0.03 32.71
C LEU A 85 -1.83 0.29 32.62
N ILE A 86 -1.37 1.45 33.13
CA ILE A 86 0.06 1.74 33.27
C ILE A 86 0.71 0.68 34.17
N ARG A 87 0.11 0.43 35.34
CA ARG A 87 0.65 -0.56 36.29
C ARG A 87 0.69 -1.97 35.71
N LEU A 88 -0.32 -2.36 34.95
CA LEU A 88 -0.34 -3.65 34.25
C LEU A 88 0.79 -3.73 33.20
N LYS A 89 1.05 -2.64 32.46
CA LYS A 89 2.13 -2.60 31.47
C LYS A 89 3.52 -2.69 32.11
N GLU A 90 3.68 -2.07 33.28
CA GLU A 90 4.91 -2.20 34.08
C GLU A 90 5.17 -3.66 34.46
N LEU A 91 4.15 -4.36 34.97
CA LEU A 91 4.26 -5.76 35.36
C LEU A 91 4.55 -6.67 34.16
N GLU A 92 3.87 -6.46 33.01
CA GLU A 92 4.13 -7.21 31.77
C GLU A 92 5.58 -7.01 31.29
N THR A 93 6.11 -5.79 31.43
CA THR A 93 7.50 -5.48 31.06
C THR A 93 8.49 -6.17 31.99
N LEU A 94 8.20 -6.19 33.29
CA LEU A 94 9.01 -6.89 34.30
C LEU A 94 8.98 -8.42 34.10
N GLU A 95 7.82 -8.99 33.79
CA GLU A 95 7.67 -10.43 33.49
C GLU A 95 8.56 -10.81 32.30
N ARG A 96 8.45 -10.08 31.17
CA ARG A 96 9.30 -10.30 29.98
C ARG A 96 10.80 -10.14 30.26
N LEU A 97 11.19 -9.24 31.16
CA LEU A 97 12.60 -9.08 31.55
C LEU A 97 13.08 -10.24 32.42
N THR A 98 12.24 -10.69 33.35
CA THR A 98 12.56 -11.79 34.27
C THR A 98 12.67 -13.12 33.51
N GLU A 99 11.88 -13.31 32.44
CA GLU A 99 12.05 -14.43 31.50
C GLU A 99 13.42 -14.43 30.80
N LYS A 100 14.00 -13.26 30.51
CA LYS A 100 15.30 -13.12 29.84
C LYS A 100 16.50 -13.09 30.79
N VAL A 101 16.31 -12.65 32.02
CA VAL A 101 17.35 -12.45 33.03
C VAL A 101 16.85 -13.10 34.32
N GLY A 102 17.17 -14.38 34.52
CA GLY A 102 16.55 -15.24 35.54
C GLY A 102 16.61 -14.78 37.01
N THR A 103 17.35 -13.73 37.35
CA THR A 103 17.33 -13.08 38.67
C THR A 103 17.61 -11.58 38.57
N VAL A 104 16.64 -10.74 38.93
CA VAL A 104 16.80 -9.28 39.07
C VAL A 104 16.73 -8.92 40.56
N ASN A 105 17.87 -8.56 41.17
CA ASN A 105 17.93 -8.09 42.56
C ASN A 105 17.66 -6.58 42.60
N VAL A 106 16.52 -6.19 43.15
CA VAL A 106 16.09 -4.79 43.25
C VAL A 106 16.51 -4.21 44.60
N HIS A 107 17.61 -3.45 44.64
CA HIS A 107 18.03 -2.65 45.79
C HIS A 107 17.63 -1.19 45.55
N GLY A 108 16.44 -0.76 45.97
CA GLY A 108 16.05 0.66 45.84
C GLY A 108 14.57 0.97 45.69
N GLY A 109 13.69 -0.03 45.72
CA GLY A 109 12.25 0.18 45.54
C GLY A 109 11.84 0.40 44.08
N PHE A 110 10.54 0.27 43.84
CA PHE A 110 9.95 0.20 42.50
C PHE A 110 10.11 1.50 41.67
N ASP A 111 10.08 2.65 42.33
CA ASP A 111 10.13 3.98 41.70
C ASP A 111 11.50 4.33 41.10
N GLY A 112 12.59 3.83 41.72
CA GLY A 112 13.96 4.11 41.29
C GLY A 112 14.38 3.40 40.00
N LEU A 113 13.69 2.32 39.63
CA LEU A 113 13.93 1.59 38.38
C LEU A 113 13.21 2.25 37.19
N LEU A 114 11.99 2.77 37.40
CA LEU A 114 11.21 3.39 36.32
C LEU A 114 11.81 4.73 35.86
N SER A 115 12.25 5.56 36.81
CA SER A 115 12.83 6.88 36.52
C SER A 115 14.12 6.84 35.70
N LYS A 116 14.80 5.68 35.63
CA LYS A 116 16.00 5.48 34.80
C LYS A 116 15.71 4.87 33.43
N LEU A 117 14.47 4.43 33.16
CA LEU A 117 14.10 3.70 31.94
C LEU A 117 13.19 4.50 31.00
N LEU A 118 12.41 5.46 31.51
CA LEU A 118 11.74 6.46 30.68
C LEU A 118 12.60 7.74 30.59
N PRO A 119 13.04 8.17 29.39
CA PRO A 119 13.41 9.57 29.19
C PRO A 119 12.17 10.48 29.34
N PRO A 120 12.34 11.77 29.67
CA PRO A 120 11.23 12.73 29.67
C PRO A 120 10.53 12.83 28.32
#